data_AF-A0A3B1CSL5-F1
#
_entry.id   AF-A0A3B1CSL5-F1
#
_cell.length_a   1.000
_cell.length_b   1.000
_cell.length_c   1.000
_cell.angle_alpha   90.00
_cell.angle_beta   90.00
_cell.angle_gamma   90.00
#
_symmetry.space_group_name_H-M   'P 1'
#
loop_
_entity.id
_entity.type
_entity.pdbx_description
1 polymer ?
#
loop_
_entity_poly.entity_id
_entity_poly.type
_entity_poly.pdbx_seq_one_letter_code
_entity_poly.pdbx_strand_id
1 'polypeptide(L)' 'RMAEAMLGLPIRVGMPVNVGGVKNIVSDPMYSTGVGLLIYGSETEVPPINYGDLFGNILKKMKGWVRGFLRR' A
#
# COMPACT_ATOMS: atom_id res chain seq x y z
N ARG A 1 -25.11 0.77 9.07
CA ARG A 1 -26.12 0.38 10.08
C ARG A 1 -25.85 -0.97 10.74
N MET A 2 -25.54 -2.06 10.02
CA MET A 2 -25.19 -3.34 10.67
C MET A 2 -24.00 -3.20 11.64
N ALA A 3 -22.92 -2.56 11.21
CA ALA A 3 -21.74 -2.38 12.06
C ALA A 3 -21.98 -1.43 13.26
N GLU A 4 -22.85 -0.42 13.14
CA GLU A 4 -23.27 0.43 14.28
C GLU A 4 -24.03 -0.41 15.32
N ALA A 5 -24.95 -1.27 14.87
CA ALA A 5 -25.75 -2.11 15.74
C ALA A 5 -24.92 -3.16 16.48
N MET A 6 -23.89 -3.72 15.84
CA MET A 6 -23.01 -4.70 16.48
C MET A 6 -21.99 -4.08 17.44
N LEU A 7 -21.48 -2.89 17.13
CA LEU A 7 -20.46 -2.22 17.94
C LEU A 7 -21.07 -1.34 19.05
N GLY A 8 -22.35 -0.97 18.96
CA GLY A 8 -23.00 -0.06 19.90
C GLY A 8 -22.42 1.36 19.90
N LEU A 9 -21.67 1.72 18.85
CA LEU A 9 -20.91 2.95 18.73
C LEU A 9 -21.23 3.64 17.38
N PRO A 10 -21.18 4.99 17.33
CA PRO A 10 -21.32 5.71 16.08
C PRO A 10 -20.14 5.39 15.16
N ILE A 11 -20.43 5.02 13.91
CA ILE A 11 -19.40 4.79 12.88
C ILE A 11 -19.75 5.54 11.59
N ARG A 12 -18.73 5.81 10.79
CA ARG A 12 -18.87 6.48 9.49
C ARG A 12 -17.99 5.80 8.46
N VAL A 13 -18.40 5.90 7.19
CA VAL A 13 -17.60 5.41 6.08
C VAL A 13 -16.54 6.46 5.73
N GLY A 14 -15.27 6.05 5.75
CA GLY A 14 -14.17 6.89 5.31
C GLY A 14 -14.12 6.99 3.78
N MET A 15 -13.78 8.17 3.28
CA MET A 15 -13.54 8.44 1.86
C MET A 15 -12.23 9.21 1.73
N PRO A 16 -11.50 9.07 0.61
CA PRO A 16 -10.28 9.85 0.40
C PRO A 16 -10.61 11.35 0.32
N VAL A 17 -9.79 12.15 1.00
CA VAL A 17 -9.90 13.62 1.09
C VAL A 17 -8.61 14.26 0.62
N ASN A 18 -8.64 15.57 0.33
CA ASN A 18 -7.48 16.36 -0.13
C ASN A 18 -6.88 15.91 -1.47
N VAL A 19 -7.71 15.34 -2.37
CA VAL A 19 -7.30 14.97 -3.73
C VAL A 19 -7.81 16.00 -4.74
N GLY A 20 -6.91 16.56 -5.55
CA GLY A 20 -7.26 17.42 -6.69
C GLY A 20 -7.56 16.61 -7.96
N GLY A 21 -8.29 17.19 -8.91
CA GLY A 21 -8.55 16.58 -10.23
C GLY A 21 -9.80 15.69 -10.29
N VAL A 22 -9.63 14.39 -10.61
CA VAL A 22 -10.68 13.39 -10.95
C VAL A 22 -11.53 12.97 -9.73
N LYS A 23 -12.05 13.95 -9.00
CA LYS A 23 -12.76 13.79 -7.73
C LYS A 23 -13.96 12.83 -7.84
N ASN A 24 -14.59 12.76 -9.00
CA ASN A 24 -15.77 11.93 -9.25
C ASN A 24 -15.50 10.42 -9.24
N ILE A 25 -14.26 9.98 -9.53
CA ILE A 25 -13.90 8.55 -9.52
C ILE A 25 -13.34 8.16 -8.17
N VAL A 26 -12.49 9.02 -7.58
CA VAL A 26 -11.83 8.72 -6.31
C VAL A 26 -12.74 8.92 -5.10
N SER A 27 -13.92 9.54 -5.23
CA SER A 27 -14.89 9.72 -4.14
C SER A 27 -15.62 8.42 -3.73
N ASP A 28 -14.96 7.28 -3.84
CA ASP A 28 -15.43 5.98 -3.40
C ASP A 28 -14.52 5.43 -2.30
N PRO A 29 -15.06 4.89 -1.19
CA PRO A 29 -14.30 4.31 -0.09
C PRO A 29 -13.26 3.27 -0.54
N MET A 30 -13.50 2.54 -1.64
CA MET A 30 -12.58 1.55 -2.20
C MET A 30 -11.21 2.14 -2.54
N TYR A 31 -11.13 3.43 -2.89
CA TYR A 31 -9.87 4.09 -3.26
C TYR A 31 -9.11 4.70 -2.07
N SER A 32 -9.66 4.65 -0.85
CA SER A 32 -9.08 5.31 0.33
C SER A 32 -7.62 4.90 0.60
N THR A 33 -7.33 3.60 0.51
CA THR A 33 -5.99 3.08 0.79
C THR A 33 -4.99 3.46 -0.29
N GLY A 34 -5.37 3.30 -1.56
CA GLY A 34 -4.48 3.60 -2.69
C GLY A 34 -4.14 5.08 -2.74
N VAL A 35 -5.14 5.95 -2.58
CA VAL A 35 -4.94 7.41 -2.53
C VAL A 35 -4.04 7.78 -1.34
N GLY A 36 -4.28 7.22 -0.16
CA GLY A 36 -3.46 7.48 1.02
C GLY A 36 -1.99 7.08 0.81
N LEU A 37 -1.72 5.94 0.17
CA LEU A 37 -0.37 5.51 -0.15
C LEU A 37 0.32 6.43 -1.16
N LEU A 38 -0.41 6.94 -2.15
CA LEU A 38 0.12 7.88 -3.13
C LEU A 38 0.48 9.22 -2.49
N ILE A 39 -0.41 9.76 -1.64
CA ILE A 39 -0.13 10.99 -0.88
C ILE A 39 1.08 10.78 0.02
N TYR A 40 1.10 9.70 0.79
CA TYR A 40 2.22 9.36 1.67
C TYR A 40 3.54 9.24 0.91
N GLY A 41 3.55 8.56 -0.23
CA GLY A 41 4.73 8.43 -1.08
C GLY A 41 5.16 9.73 -1.75
N SER A 42 4.23 10.67 -1.97
CA SER A 42 4.54 12.00 -2.53
C SER A 42 5.12 12.97 -1.49
N GLU A 43 4.71 12.84 -0.22
CA GLU A 43 5.20 13.66 0.89
C GLU A 43 6.48 13.10 1.51
N THR A 44 6.69 11.79 1.42
CA THR A 44 7.90 11.13 1.94
C THR A 44 9.02 11.25 0.91
N GLU A 45 10.12 11.90 1.28
CA GLU A 45 11.37 11.82 0.52
C GLU A 45 11.89 10.39 0.56
N VAL A 46 11.53 9.60 -0.44
CA VAL A 46 12.09 8.27 -0.62
C VAL A 46 13.52 8.46 -1.12
N PRO A 47 14.56 7.97 -0.40
CA PRO A 47 15.92 8.06 -0.90
C PRO A 47 15.99 7.41 -2.28
N PRO A 48 16.81 7.94 -3.20
CA PRO A 48 16.89 7.46 -4.57
C PRO A 48 17.13 5.94 -4.55
N ILE A 49 16.16 5.23 -5.10
CA ILE A 49 16.16 3.78 -5.12
C ILE A 49 17.28 3.33 -6.07
N ASN A 50 18.37 2.77 -5.53
CA ASN A 50 19.35 2.08 -6.35
C ASN A 50 18.79 0.73 -6.78
N TYR A 51 18.09 0.71 -7.91
CA TYR A 51 17.49 -0.49 -8.47
C TYR A 51 18.51 -1.62 -8.68
N GLY A 52 19.77 -1.31 -8.99
CA GLY A 52 20.84 -2.30 -9.16
C GLY A 52 21.08 -3.14 -7.91
N ASP A 53 21.17 -2.49 -6.74
CA ASP A 53 21.40 -3.16 -5.46
C ASP A 53 20.18 -3.96 -5.00
N LEU A 54 18.97 -3.48 -5.30
CA LEU A 54 17.72 -4.18 -4.96
C LEU A 54 17.56 -5.48 -5.74
N PHE A 55 17.72 -5.44 -7.07
CA PHE A 55 17.67 -6.65 -7.89
C PHE A 55 18.77 -7.64 -7.49
N GLY A 56 19.98 -7.16 -7.21
CA GLY A 56 21.08 -7.98 -6.70
C GLY A 56 20.73 -8.68 -5.38
N ASN A 57 20.14 -7.97 -4.43
CA ASN A 57 19.73 -8.52 -3.14
C ASN A 57 18.58 -9.53 -3.24
N ILE A 58 17.61 -9.28 -4.14
CA ILE A 58 16.50 -10.22 -4.42
C ILE A 58 17.04 -11.50 -5.06
N LEU A 59 17.88 -11.39 -6.10
CA LEU A 59 18.52 -12.54 -6.74
C LEU A 59 19.38 -13.34 -5.77
N LYS A 60 20.07 -12.68 -4.84
CA LYS A 60 20.86 -13.34 -3.79
C LYS A 60 19.99 -14.14 -2.83
N LYS A 61 18.83 -13.60 -2.41
CA LYS A 61 17.86 -14.32 -1.57
C LYS A 61 17.25 -15.51 -2.32
N MET A 62 16.89 -15.33 -3.59
CA MET A 62 16.36 -16.40 -4.43
C MET A 62 17.38 -17.53 -4.64
N LYS A 63 18.65 -17.19 -4.89
CA LYS A 63 19.74 -18.19 -4.99
C LYS A 63 19.92 -18.98 -3.70
N GLY A 64 19.76 -18.32 -2.55
CA GLY A 64 19.76 -18.98 -1.24
C GLY A 64 18.60 -19.97 -1.10
N TRP A 65 17.39 -19.58 -1.49
CA TRP A 65 16.21 -20.45 -1.48
C TRP A 65 16.37 -21.67 -2.40
N VAL A 66 16.82 -21.47 -3.64
CA VAL A 66 17.07 -22.55 -4.61
C VAL A 66 18.15 -23.50 -4.10
N ARG A 67 19.26 -22.99 -3.56
CA ARG A 67 20.31 -23.83 -2.97
C ARG A 67 19.80 -24.61 -1.75
N GLY A 68 18.94 -24.01 -0.94
CA GLY A 68 18.30 -24.68 0.19
C GLY A 68 17.31 -25.78 -0.24
N PHE A 69 16.59 -25.56 -1.34
CA PHE A 69 15.69 -26.54 -1.96
C PHE A 69 16.45 -27.71 -2.58
N LEU A 70 17.56 -27.45 -3.28
CA LEU A 70 18.36 -28.48 -3.98
C LEU A 70 19.28 -29.29 -3.06
N ARG A 71 19.49 -28.84 -1.81
CA ARG A 71 20.33 -29.51 -0.80
C ARG A 71 19.51 -30.34 0.19
N ARG A 72 18.22 -30.55 -0.11
CA ARG A 72 17.31 -31.45 0.57
C ARG A 72 16.90 -32.54 -0.42
#